data_AF-A0A7C5WY51-F1
#
_entry.id   AF-A0A7C5WY51-F1
#
_cell.length_a   1.000
_cell.length_b   1.000
_cell.length_c   1.000
_cell.angle_alpha   90.00
_cell.angle_beta   90.00
_cell.angle_gamma   90.00
#
_symmetry.space_group_name_H-M   'P 1'
#
loop_
_entity.id
_entity.type
_entity.pdbx_description
1 polymer ?
#
loop_
_entity_poly.entity_id
_entity_poly.type
_entity_poly.pdbx_seq_one_letter_code
_entity_poly.pdbx_strand_id
1 'polypeptide(L)'
;MRKVWMLAGFCALIFSCGGGGDGVGGGSSSSGTSSVSLYFTDDASMYPEILVKVYEVNLCSDHACQQKVSLFTSQQGLQVDLAKLKDVYHYINTTNIPQGTYNRLEVVMDKNLTITDQSGQQHQAIFVPMQEKPNKPNTVQCTTDGKCYIRFNGAVQPFATGRLVVDFVLKEFEVNASTDPWQVTEVKMKPLTPQSVQDKDREVYIKVQSVGTNSFTGTWMGKTYTVYITQNTTCEINDVKYYGSGCINQITQGMCLEVKSQEDPATSNVLNAVKIESEKQAKCKM
;
A
#
# COMPACT_ATOMS: atom_id res chain seq x y z
N MET A 1 18.09 56.54 -40.44
CA MET A 1 17.06 55.75 -39.73
C MET A 1 17.73 54.92 -38.65
N ARG A 2 16.99 54.61 -37.55
CA ARG A 2 17.38 53.88 -36.31
C ARG A 2 17.78 54.85 -35.18
N LYS A 3 16.90 55.23 -34.23
CA LYS A 3 16.21 54.48 -33.14
C LYS A 3 17.23 53.66 -32.32
N VAL A 4 17.29 53.74 -30.99
CA VAL A 4 16.24 53.35 -30.03
C VAL A 4 16.52 53.95 -28.63
N TRP A 5 15.44 54.19 -27.88
CA TRP A 5 15.37 54.65 -26.49
C TRP A 5 15.56 53.50 -25.46
N MET A 6 16.06 53.82 -24.25
CA MET A 6 15.78 53.05 -23.03
C MET A 6 15.39 53.99 -21.88
N LEU A 7 14.21 53.76 -21.30
CA LEU A 7 13.75 54.24 -19.99
C LEU A 7 14.29 53.28 -18.91
N ALA A 8 14.96 53.76 -17.87
CA ALA A 8 14.44 54.29 -16.60
C ALA A 8 14.29 53.22 -15.50
N GLY A 9 15.25 53.21 -14.57
CA GLY A 9 15.17 52.54 -13.28
C GLY A 9 14.77 53.54 -12.19
N PHE A 10 13.88 53.14 -11.30
CA PHE A 10 13.40 53.96 -10.19
C PHE A 10 13.77 53.31 -8.84
N CYS A 11 14.30 54.16 -7.96
CA CYS A 11 14.89 53.86 -6.66
C CYS A 11 13.86 53.47 -5.59
N ALA A 12 14.25 52.62 -4.64
CA ALA A 12 13.54 52.40 -3.39
C ALA A 12 14.45 52.72 -2.19
N LEU A 13 13.87 53.45 -1.24
CA LEU A 13 14.49 54.13 -0.11
C LEU A 13 14.88 53.18 1.04
N ILE A 14 16.02 53.50 1.65
CA ILE A 14 16.55 52.98 2.90
C ILE A 14 15.97 53.75 4.09
N PHE A 15 15.43 53.04 5.09
CA PHE A 15 15.34 53.53 6.46
C PHE A 15 15.92 52.50 7.42
N SER A 16 16.91 52.96 8.20
CA SER A 16 17.63 52.27 9.25
C SER A 16 17.15 52.79 10.62
N CYS A 17 16.97 51.89 11.57
CA CYS A 17 17.22 52.04 13.01
C CYS A 17 17.15 50.61 13.57
N GLY A 18 18.20 49.99 14.11
CA GLY A 18 18.96 50.44 15.27
C GLY A 18 18.45 49.67 16.50
N GLY A 19 19.04 48.50 16.79
CA GLY A 19 18.68 47.68 17.94
C GLY A 19 19.41 46.33 17.94
N GLY A 20 20.62 46.31 18.50
CA GLY A 20 21.39 45.09 18.75
C GLY A 20 20.80 44.27 19.89
N GLY A 21 20.80 42.96 19.71
CA GLY A 21 20.44 41.97 20.72
C GLY A 21 21.02 40.64 20.30
N ASP A 22 22.14 40.26 20.94
CA ASP A 22 22.73 38.94 20.86
C ASP A 22 21.73 37.91 21.39
N GLY A 23 21.16 37.15 20.46
CA GLY A 23 20.34 36.00 20.73
C GLY A 23 20.71 34.94 19.72
N VAL A 24 21.51 33.96 20.16
CA VAL A 24 21.77 32.72 19.42
C VAL A 24 20.44 31.98 19.32
N GLY A 25 19.65 32.34 18.31
CA GLY A 25 18.45 31.62 17.91
C GLY A 25 18.89 30.31 17.29
N GLY A 26 19.07 29.29 18.12
CA GLY A 26 19.08 27.91 17.68
C GLY A 26 17.79 27.68 16.92
N GLY A 27 17.87 27.70 15.59
CA GLY A 27 16.79 27.27 14.73
C GLY A 27 16.52 25.81 15.07
N SER A 28 15.51 25.56 15.91
CA SER A 28 14.87 24.26 15.98
C SER A 28 14.30 24.02 14.59
N SER A 29 15.07 23.32 13.75
CA SER A 29 14.54 22.68 12.57
C SER A 29 13.52 21.68 13.08
N SER A 30 12.25 22.10 13.17
CA SER A 30 11.14 21.19 13.30
C SER A 30 11.23 20.29 12.09
N SER A 31 11.78 19.08 12.28
CA SER A 31 11.82 18.05 11.25
C SER A 31 10.37 17.80 10.87
N GLY A 32 9.93 18.37 9.75
CA GLY A 32 8.56 18.27 9.29
C GLY A 32 8.16 16.80 9.19
N THR A 33 6.96 16.47 9.63
CA THR A 33 6.36 15.16 9.42
C THR A 33 5.33 15.24 8.32
N SER A 34 5.25 14.22 7.48
CA SER A 34 4.24 14.07 6.44
C SER A 34 3.44 12.80 6.66
N SER A 35 2.12 12.89 6.48
CA SER A 35 1.24 11.72 6.49
C SER A 35 1.35 10.99 5.16
N VAL A 36 1.60 9.68 5.20
CA VAL A 36 1.70 8.82 4.02
C VAL A 36 0.74 7.64 4.17
N SER A 37 -0.15 7.49 3.20
CA SER A 37 -1.05 6.35 3.08
C SER A 37 -0.41 5.24 2.26
N LEU A 38 -0.37 4.02 2.80
CA LEU A 38 0.21 2.83 2.16
C LEU A 38 -0.88 1.99 1.51
N TYR A 39 -0.65 1.60 0.26
CA TYR A 39 -1.50 0.66 -0.48
C TYR A 39 -0.66 -0.40 -1.17
N PHE A 40 -1.25 -1.57 -1.35
CA PHE A 40 -0.75 -2.60 -2.26
C PHE A 40 -1.63 -2.68 -3.51
N THR A 41 -1.00 -2.98 -4.63
CA THR A 41 -1.64 -3.23 -5.91
C THR A 41 -0.86 -4.29 -6.65
N ASP A 42 -1.47 -4.84 -7.68
CA ASP A 42 -0.74 -5.66 -8.63
C ASP A 42 -1.29 -5.51 -10.06
N ASP A 43 -0.56 -6.10 -11.01
CA ASP A 43 -1.00 -6.37 -12.37
C ASP A 43 -1.76 -7.72 -12.48
N ALA A 44 -1.97 -8.23 -13.69
CA ALA A 44 -2.56 -9.55 -13.86
C ALA A 44 -1.57 -10.66 -13.48
N SER A 45 -2.01 -11.55 -12.58
CA SER A 45 -1.34 -12.80 -12.25
C SER A 45 -1.71 -13.91 -13.24
N MET A 46 -0.76 -14.81 -13.53
CA MET A 46 -1.04 -16.08 -14.18
C MET A 46 -1.50 -17.18 -13.21
N TYR A 47 -1.55 -16.89 -11.92
CA TYR A 47 -2.03 -17.79 -10.87
C TYR A 47 -3.31 -17.22 -10.26
N PRO A 48 -4.37 -18.03 -10.05
CA PRO A 48 -5.61 -17.57 -9.45
C PRO A 48 -5.47 -16.98 -8.03
N GLU A 49 -4.52 -17.47 -7.25
CA GLU A 49 -4.28 -17.01 -5.87
C GLU A 49 -2.78 -17.08 -5.55
N ILE A 50 -2.24 -16.03 -4.95
CA ILE A 50 -0.88 -16.01 -4.38
C ILE A 50 -0.96 -15.41 -2.98
N LEU A 51 -1.03 -16.28 -1.97
CA LEU A 51 -1.12 -15.89 -0.56
C LEU A 51 0.26 -15.67 0.03
N VAL A 52 0.58 -14.42 0.30
CA VAL A 52 1.78 -14.01 1.04
C VAL A 52 1.39 -13.50 2.42
N LYS A 53 2.35 -13.45 3.34
CA LYS A 53 2.19 -12.79 4.63
C LYS A 53 3.23 -11.69 4.78
N VAL A 54 2.77 -10.45 4.94
CA VAL A 54 3.60 -9.25 5.07
C VAL A 54 3.71 -8.83 6.54
N TYR A 55 4.93 -8.68 7.03
CA TYR A 55 5.19 -8.26 8.42
C TYR A 55 5.51 -6.78 8.52
N GLU A 56 6.32 -6.25 7.60
CA GLU A 56 6.78 -4.87 7.64
C GLU A 56 6.86 -4.25 6.25
N VAL A 57 6.64 -2.94 6.19
CA VAL A 57 6.99 -2.10 5.04
C VAL A 57 7.78 -0.90 5.55
N ASN A 58 8.99 -0.75 5.03
CA ASN A 58 9.96 0.23 5.51
C ASN A 58 10.49 1.10 4.36
N LEU A 59 10.71 2.37 4.64
CA LEU A 59 11.47 3.28 3.81
C LEU A 59 12.88 3.46 4.37
N CYS A 60 13.85 3.58 3.48
CA CYS A 60 15.26 3.75 3.84
C CYS A 60 15.91 4.83 2.97
N SER A 61 16.81 5.59 3.58
CA SER A 61 17.63 6.61 2.90
C SER A 61 19.07 6.11 2.63
N ASP A 62 19.48 5.03 3.29
CA ASP A 62 20.81 4.44 3.18
C ASP A 62 20.81 3.16 2.34
N HIS A 63 21.95 2.85 1.74
CA HIS A 63 22.09 1.70 0.84
C HIS A 63 21.83 0.35 1.55
N ALA A 64 22.16 0.25 2.84
CA ALA A 64 22.05 -0.98 3.62
C ALA A 64 20.73 -1.10 4.39
N CYS A 65 19.84 -0.10 4.26
CA CYS A 65 18.55 -0.02 4.95
C CYS A 65 18.67 -0.24 6.47
N GLN A 66 19.71 0.33 7.07
CA GLN A 66 19.97 0.26 8.52
C GLN A 66 19.09 1.25 9.29
N GLN A 67 18.80 2.42 8.69
CA GLN A 67 17.93 3.44 9.27
C GLN A 67 16.56 3.35 8.63
N LYS A 68 15.67 2.59 9.28
CA LYS A 68 14.33 2.30 8.77
C LYS A 68 13.31 3.30 9.27
N VAL A 69 12.46 3.77 8.36
CA VAL A 69 11.22 4.46 8.67
C VAL A 69 10.07 3.50 8.38
N SER A 70 9.44 3.00 9.44
CA SER A 70 8.34 2.03 9.31
C SER A 70 7.07 2.72 8.83
N LEU A 71 6.51 2.19 7.73
CA LEU A 71 5.17 2.53 7.26
C LEU A 71 4.14 1.57 7.83
N PHE A 72 4.48 0.29 7.96
CA PHE A 72 3.60 -0.76 8.46
C PHE A 72 4.39 -1.78 9.27
N THR A 73 3.78 -2.30 10.34
CA THR A 73 4.33 -3.40 11.15
C THR A 73 3.19 -4.24 11.71
N SER A 74 3.32 -5.57 11.63
CA SER A 74 2.43 -6.53 12.29
C SER A 74 3.24 -7.72 12.80
N GLN A 75 3.01 -8.12 14.06
CA GLN A 75 3.65 -9.31 14.63
C GLN A 75 3.06 -10.61 14.09
N GLN A 76 1.75 -10.65 13.84
CA GLN A 76 1.06 -11.83 13.29
C GLN A 76 1.22 -11.95 11.77
N GLY A 77 1.63 -10.84 11.13
CA GLY A 77 1.69 -10.65 9.69
C GLY A 77 0.31 -10.44 9.08
N LEU A 78 0.25 -9.62 8.04
CA LEU A 78 -0.93 -9.39 7.23
C LEU A 78 -0.93 -10.38 6.06
N GLN A 79 -1.94 -11.25 5.99
CA GLN A 79 -2.12 -12.13 4.84
C GLN A 79 -2.72 -11.34 3.66
N VAL A 80 -2.06 -11.39 2.51
CA VAL A 80 -2.46 -10.70 1.29
C VAL A 80 -2.52 -11.70 0.15
N ASP A 81 -3.62 -11.67 -0.61
CA ASP A 81 -3.70 -12.38 -1.88
C ASP A 81 -3.29 -11.43 -3.00
N LEU A 82 -2.04 -11.53 -3.45
CA LEU A 82 -1.50 -10.61 -4.45
C LEU A 82 -2.23 -10.72 -5.79
N ALA A 83 -2.77 -11.89 -6.14
CA ALA A 83 -3.47 -12.09 -7.41
C ALA A 83 -4.83 -11.36 -7.47
N LYS A 84 -5.46 -11.11 -6.32
CA LYS A 84 -6.70 -10.33 -6.21
C LYS A 84 -6.50 -8.81 -6.27
N LEU A 85 -5.25 -8.34 -6.22
CA LEU A 85 -4.92 -6.92 -6.24
C LEU A 85 -4.89 -6.29 -7.64
N LYS A 86 -5.25 -7.08 -8.67
CA LYS A 86 -5.37 -6.57 -10.02
C LYS A 86 -6.41 -5.44 -10.07
N ASP A 87 -5.96 -4.29 -10.56
CA ASP A 87 -6.81 -3.11 -10.81
C ASP A 87 -7.50 -2.51 -9.58
N VAL A 88 -6.95 -2.74 -8.39
CA VAL A 88 -7.46 -2.15 -7.14
C VAL A 88 -6.29 -1.69 -6.24
N TYR A 89 -6.52 -0.66 -5.42
CA TYR A 89 -5.57 -0.31 -4.36
C TYR A 89 -6.09 -0.78 -3.02
N HIS A 90 -5.46 -1.83 -2.50
CA HIS A 90 -5.74 -2.38 -1.19
C HIS A 90 -5.08 -1.52 -0.12
N TYR A 91 -5.90 -0.85 0.69
CA TYR A 91 -5.42 0.08 1.72
C TYR A 91 -4.89 -0.67 2.94
N ILE A 92 -3.66 -0.34 3.33
CA ILE A 92 -3.00 -0.94 4.48
C ILE A 92 -3.15 -0.02 5.69
N ASN A 93 -2.52 1.16 5.68
CA ASN A 93 -2.62 2.11 6.77
C ASN A 93 -2.21 3.51 6.32
N THR A 94 -2.26 4.45 7.27
CA THR A 94 -1.72 5.80 7.12
C THR A 94 -0.78 6.06 8.29
N THR A 95 0.44 6.50 7.99
CA THR A 95 1.50 6.70 8.98
C THR A 95 2.16 8.07 8.79
N ASN A 96 2.45 8.76 9.89
CA ASN A 96 3.27 9.98 9.85
C ASN A 96 4.74 9.61 9.80
N ILE A 97 5.45 10.08 8.79
CA ILE A 97 6.88 9.84 8.62
C ILE A 97 7.67 11.16 8.58
N PRO A 98 8.95 11.16 8.98
CA PRO A 98 9.82 12.31 8.79
C PRO A 98 9.93 12.68 7.31
N GLN A 99 9.93 13.98 7.01
CA GLN A 99 10.28 14.47 5.69
C GLN A 99 11.74 14.14 5.37
N GLY A 100 12.00 13.72 4.14
CA GLY A 100 13.33 13.34 3.70
C GLY A 100 13.33 12.83 2.27
N THR A 101 14.46 12.29 1.84
CA THR A 101 14.54 11.52 0.59
C THR A 101 14.75 10.07 0.94
N TYR A 102 13.89 9.20 0.41
CA TYR A 102 14.03 7.76 0.52
C TYR A 102 14.32 7.19 -0.87
N ASN A 103 15.34 6.33 -0.94
CA ASN A 103 15.82 5.72 -2.18
C ASN A 103 15.77 4.19 -2.11
N ARG A 104 15.12 3.65 -1.08
CA ARG A 104 14.81 2.24 -0.94
C ARG A 104 13.46 2.04 -0.27
N LEU A 105 12.79 1.00 -0.77
CA LEU A 105 11.60 0.41 -0.17
C LEU A 105 11.96 -1.02 0.21
N GLU A 106 11.68 -1.42 1.45
CA GLU A 106 11.84 -2.78 1.93
C GLU A 106 10.47 -3.32 2.37
N VAL A 107 10.12 -4.50 1.87
CA VAL A 107 8.96 -5.27 2.32
C VAL A 107 9.46 -6.55 2.96
N VAL A 108 9.11 -6.76 4.22
CA VAL A 108 9.48 -7.97 4.96
C VAL A 108 8.28 -8.92 4.92
N MET A 109 8.48 -10.09 4.33
CA MET A 109 7.45 -11.11 4.16
C MET A 109 7.87 -12.43 4.79
N ASP A 110 6.90 -13.31 5.01
CA ASP A 110 7.19 -14.71 5.28
C ASP A 110 7.95 -15.33 4.11
N LYS A 111 8.90 -16.20 4.43
CA LYS A 111 9.64 -16.96 3.42
C LYS A 111 8.71 -17.90 2.66
N ASN A 112 7.72 -18.45 3.36
CA ASN A 112 6.77 -19.39 2.80
C ASN A 112 5.55 -18.64 2.28
N LEU A 113 5.02 -19.10 1.17
CA LEU A 113 3.82 -18.59 0.54
C LEU A 113 3.03 -19.75 -0.07
N THR A 114 1.76 -19.53 -0.35
CA THR A 114 0.91 -20.51 -1.04
C THR A 114 0.56 -19.98 -2.42
N ILE A 115 0.74 -20.82 -3.44
CA ILE A 115 0.32 -20.52 -4.81
C ILE A 115 -0.75 -21.53 -5.19
N THR A 116 -1.91 -21.04 -5.63
CA THR A 116 -2.94 -21.89 -6.24
C THR A 116 -2.71 -21.91 -7.74
N ASP A 117 -2.65 -23.10 -8.35
CA ASP A 117 -2.48 -23.24 -9.80
C ASP A 117 -3.80 -23.11 -10.58
N GLN A 118 -3.72 -23.17 -11.90
CA GLN A 118 -4.88 -23.06 -12.80
C GLN A 118 -5.89 -24.22 -12.66
N SER A 119 -5.48 -25.33 -12.06
CA SER A 119 -6.36 -26.47 -11.74
C SER A 119 -7.02 -26.34 -10.37
N GLY A 120 -6.74 -25.26 -9.63
CA GLY A 120 -7.25 -25.01 -8.29
C GLY A 120 -6.49 -25.77 -7.19
N GLN A 121 -5.34 -26.37 -7.49
CA GLN A 121 -4.51 -27.05 -6.49
C GLN A 121 -3.59 -26.05 -5.79
N GLN A 122 -3.49 -26.17 -4.46
CA GLN A 122 -2.61 -25.34 -3.64
C GLN A 122 -1.23 -25.98 -3.51
N HIS A 123 -0.19 -25.18 -3.76
CA HIS A 123 1.21 -25.58 -3.65
C HIS A 123 1.91 -24.71 -2.62
N GLN A 124 2.71 -25.35 -1.77
CA GLN A 124 3.65 -24.62 -0.92
C GLN A 124 4.80 -24.11 -1.77
N ALA A 125 5.15 -22.85 -1.57
CA ALA A 125 6.27 -22.21 -2.26
C ALA A 125 7.15 -21.45 -1.27
N ILE A 126 8.37 -21.15 -1.70
CA ILE A 126 9.32 -20.33 -0.95
C ILE A 126 9.92 -19.24 -1.83
N PHE A 127 10.16 -18.07 -1.24
CA PHE A 127 11.06 -17.10 -1.84
C PHE A 127 12.51 -17.61 -1.72
N VAL A 128 13.26 -17.53 -2.83
CA VAL A 128 14.70 -17.80 -2.81
C VAL A 128 15.48 -16.49 -2.87
N PRO A 129 16.68 -16.43 -2.25
CA PRO A 129 17.52 -15.25 -2.35
C PRO A 129 17.84 -14.89 -3.80
N MET A 130 17.71 -13.61 -4.14
CA MET A 130 18.08 -13.07 -5.45
C MET A 130 18.93 -11.82 -5.26
N GLN A 131 19.92 -11.66 -6.14
CA GLN A 131 20.72 -10.46 -6.23
C GLN A 131 20.16 -9.53 -7.30
N GLU A 132 20.53 -8.25 -7.21
CA GLU A 132 20.18 -7.26 -8.21
C GLU A 132 20.76 -7.68 -9.57
N LYS A 133 19.96 -7.52 -10.63
CA LYS A 133 20.41 -7.73 -12.02
C LYS A 133 20.32 -6.40 -12.77
N PRO A 134 21.05 -6.21 -13.88
CA PRO A 134 20.87 -5.03 -14.73
C PRO A 134 19.38 -4.81 -15.06
N ASN A 135 18.85 -3.61 -14.80
CA ASN A 135 17.44 -3.23 -14.97
C ASN A 135 16.42 -3.95 -14.08
N LYS A 136 16.86 -4.76 -13.11
CA LYS A 136 16.00 -5.38 -12.09
C LYS A 136 16.42 -4.89 -10.71
N PRO A 137 15.82 -3.80 -10.20
CA PRO A 137 16.24 -3.12 -8.98
C PRO A 137 15.89 -3.88 -7.69
N ASN A 138 15.40 -5.12 -7.81
CA ASN A 138 14.94 -5.89 -6.67
C ASN A 138 16.00 -6.87 -6.16
N THR A 139 16.08 -7.02 -4.85
CA THR A 139 16.87 -8.07 -4.20
C THR A 139 16.01 -8.80 -3.18
N VAL A 140 16.27 -10.08 -2.97
CA VAL A 140 15.63 -10.87 -1.91
C VAL A 140 16.73 -11.46 -1.04
N GLN A 141 16.63 -11.21 0.26
CA GLN A 141 17.48 -11.83 1.27
C GLN A 141 16.59 -12.55 2.26
N CYS A 142 16.82 -13.84 2.50
CA CYS A 142 16.01 -14.62 3.44
C CYS A 142 16.85 -15.02 4.65
N THR A 143 16.27 -14.87 5.83
CA THR A 143 16.89 -15.19 7.11
C THR A 143 16.43 -16.55 7.64
N THR A 144 17.19 -17.08 8.59
CA THR A 144 16.93 -18.40 9.18
C THR A 144 15.67 -18.46 10.04
N ASP A 145 15.16 -17.30 10.48
CA ASP A 145 13.89 -17.15 11.19
C ASP A 145 12.65 -17.26 10.28
N GLY A 146 12.85 -17.54 8.99
CA GLY A 146 11.76 -17.75 8.04
C GLY A 146 11.18 -16.46 7.45
N LYS A 147 11.91 -15.35 7.49
CA LYS A 147 11.52 -14.10 6.82
C LYS A 147 12.36 -13.83 5.57
N CYS A 148 11.80 -13.11 4.62
CA CYS A 148 12.50 -12.59 3.45
C CYS A 148 12.32 -11.07 3.34
N TYR A 149 13.43 -10.39 3.11
CA TYR A 149 13.54 -8.95 2.92
C TYR A 149 13.62 -8.70 1.41
N ILE A 150 12.51 -8.24 0.85
CA ILE A 150 12.45 -7.83 -0.55
C ILE A 150 12.75 -6.35 -0.58
N ARG A 151 13.79 -5.94 -1.31
CA ARG A 151 14.18 -4.53 -1.42
C ARG A 151 14.02 -4.07 -2.84
N PHE A 152 13.61 -2.82 -3.00
CA PHE A 152 13.64 -2.08 -4.24
C PHE A 152 14.71 -1.00 -4.14
N ASN A 153 15.61 -0.98 -5.11
CA ASN A 153 16.73 -0.06 -5.20
C ASN A 153 16.40 1.05 -6.22
N GLY A 154 15.98 2.22 -5.75
CA GLY A 154 15.60 3.33 -6.62
C GLY A 154 14.85 4.41 -5.86
N ALA A 155 14.72 5.60 -6.46
CA ALA A 155 14.01 6.71 -5.82
C ALA A 155 12.56 6.32 -5.46
N VAL A 156 12.19 6.57 -4.20
CA VAL A 156 10.82 6.40 -3.70
C VAL A 156 10.29 7.80 -3.38
N GLN A 157 9.22 8.22 -4.04
CA GLN A 157 8.70 9.60 -3.96
C GLN A 157 7.32 9.66 -3.28
N PRO A 158 7.16 9.20 -2.02
CA PRO A 158 5.84 9.13 -1.37
C PRO A 158 5.30 10.52 -0.96
N PHE A 159 6.19 11.51 -0.81
CA PHE A 159 5.88 12.81 -0.22
C PHE A 159 5.14 13.78 -1.14
N ALA A 160 5.35 13.67 -2.45
CA ALA A 160 4.69 14.56 -3.40
C ALA A 160 3.17 14.29 -3.48
N THR A 161 2.74 13.09 -3.08
CA THR A 161 1.35 12.62 -3.20
C THR A 161 0.67 12.31 -1.88
N GLY A 162 1.41 12.24 -0.77
CA GLY A 162 0.88 11.73 0.50
C GLY A 162 0.46 10.24 0.43
N ARG A 163 0.89 9.53 -0.61
CA ARG A 163 0.51 8.14 -0.89
C ARG A 163 1.70 7.37 -1.42
N LEU A 164 1.93 6.19 -0.85
CA LEU A 164 2.81 5.17 -1.39
C LEU A 164 1.96 3.97 -1.84
N VAL A 165 2.05 3.62 -3.12
CA VAL A 165 1.46 2.39 -3.66
C VAL A 165 2.59 1.45 -4.06
N VAL A 166 2.62 0.26 -3.47
CA VAL A 166 3.57 -0.80 -3.83
C VAL A 166 2.91 -1.72 -4.85
N ASP A 167 3.48 -1.77 -6.04
CA ASP A 167 3.08 -2.66 -7.13
C ASP A 167 3.99 -3.89 -7.14
N PHE A 168 3.39 -5.06 -6.93
CA PHE A 168 4.08 -6.35 -6.90
C PHE A 168 4.35 -6.94 -8.28
N VAL A 169 3.89 -6.30 -9.37
CA VAL A 169 4.15 -6.69 -10.76
C VAL A 169 4.20 -8.22 -10.98
N LEU A 170 3.20 -8.98 -10.53
CA LEU A 170 3.27 -10.46 -10.49
C LEU A 170 3.57 -11.10 -11.86
N LYS A 171 3.21 -10.45 -12.96
CA LYS A 171 3.56 -10.89 -14.32
C LYS A 171 5.08 -11.01 -14.58
N GLU A 172 5.91 -10.35 -13.76
CA GLU A 172 7.37 -10.40 -13.80
C GLU A 172 7.96 -11.36 -12.76
N PHE A 173 7.13 -12.08 -11.99
CA PHE A 173 7.61 -13.14 -11.11
C PHE A 173 7.98 -14.37 -11.92
N GLU A 174 9.05 -15.05 -11.52
CA GLU A 174 9.42 -16.35 -12.06
C GLU A 174 9.25 -17.41 -10.97
N VAL A 175 8.46 -18.44 -11.27
CA VAL A 175 8.19 -19.56 -10.36
C VAL A 175 8.72 -20.84 -10.97
N ASN A 176 9.65 -21.50 -10.30
CA ASN A 176 10.08 -22.85 -10.61
C ASN A 176 9.13 -23.85 -9.94
N ALA A 177 8.17 -24.36 -10.72
CA ALA A 177 7.20 -25.36 -10.28
C ALA A 177 7.71 -26.81 -10.37
N SER A 178 8.97 -27.03 -10.74
CA SER A 178 9.60 -28.37 -10.81
C SER A 178 10.28 -28.79 -9.51
N THR A 179 10.25 -27.95 -8.48
CA THR A 179 10.80 -28.26 -7.14
C THR A 179 9.67 -28.49 -6.14
N ASP A 180 9.98 -29.12 -5.01
CA ASP A 180 9.07 -29.22 -3.86
C ASP A 180 9.82 -28.77 -2.58
N PRO A 181 9.44 -27.64 -1.94
CA PRO A 181 8.39 -26.71 -2.35
C PRO A 181 8.73 -25.98 -3.67
N TRP A 182 7.72 -25.37 -4.30
CA TRP A 182 7.94 -24.48 -5.45
C TRP A 182 8.85 -23.31 -5.07
N GLN A 183 9.61 -22.78 -6.01
CA GLN A 183 10.54 -21.67 -5.74
C GLN A 183 10.18 -20.43 -6.54
N VAL A 184 9.98 -19.31 -5.86
CA VAL A 184 9.88 -17.99 -6.50
C VAL A 184 11.30 -17.45 -6.69
N THR A 185 11.82 -17.59 -7.91
CA THR A 185 13.22 -17.33 -8.28
C THR A 185 13.47 -15.90 -8.74
N GLU A 186 12.41 -15.19 -9.11
CA GLU A 186 12.45 -13.77 -9.43
C GLU A 186 11.24 -13.09 -8.80
N VAL A 187 11.49 -11.98 -8.12
CA VAL A 187 10.47 -11.11 -7.53
C VAL A 187 10.66 -9.72 -8.09
N LYS A 188 9.57 -9.10 -8.53
CA LYS A 188 9.52 -7.70 -8.92
C LYS A 188 8.68 -6.90 -7.94
N MET A 189 9.16 -5.77 -7.48
CA MET A 189 8.26 -4.81 -6.83
C MET A 189 8.75 -3.41 -7.09
N LYS A 190 7.82 -2.46 -7.24
CA LYS A 190 8.15 -1.06 -7.44
C LYS A 190 7.14 -0.16 -6.75
N PRO A 191 7.56 1.00 -6.23
CA PRO A 191 6.61 2.06 -5.94
C PRO A 191 6.01 2.58 -7.25
N LEU A 192 4.70 2.80 -7.29
CA LEU A 192 4.08 3.53 -8.39
C LEU A 192 4.43 5.02 -8.31
N THR A 193 4.61 5.65 -9.47
CA THR A 193 4.79 7.10 -9.54
C THR A 193 3.44 7.80 -9.38
N PRO A 194 3.42 9.05 -8.87
CA PRO A 194 2.22 9.87 -8.80
C PRO A 194 1.40 9.88 -10.10
N GLN A 195 2.06 9.95 -11.25
CA GLN A 195 1.39 10.01 -12.55
C GLN A 195 0.73 8.67 -12.95
N SER A 196 1.17 7.55 -12.39
CA SER A 196 0.63 6.21 -12.67
C SER A 196 -0.54 5.82 -11.76
N VAL A 197 -0.92 6.68 -10.81
CA VAL A 197 -2.03 6.44 -9.90
C VAL A 197 -3.33 6.96 -10.54
N GLN A 198 -3.96 6.14 -11.38
CA GLN A 198 -5.30 6.44 -11.91
C GLN A 198 -6.37 6.22 -10.83
N ASP A 199 -7.57 6.74 -11.04
CA ASP A 199 -8.74 6.46 -10.20
C ASP A 199 -9.19 5.00 -10.37
N LYS A 200 -8.48 4.09 -9.70
CA LYS A 200 -8.92 2.71 -9.49
C LYS A 200 -9.90 2.65 -8.33
N ASP A 201 -10.60 1.53 -8.16
CA ASP A 201 -11.29 1.28 -6.90
C ASP A 201 -10.28 1.13 -5.76
N ARG A 202 -10.74 1.34 -4.54
CA ARG A 202 -10.01 1.10 -3.29
C ARG A 202 -10.63 -0.08 -2.58
N GLU A 203 -9.81 -0.84 -1.90
CA GLU A 203 -10.24 -2.02 -1.17
C GLU A 203 -9.78 -1.98 0.29
N VAL A 204 -10.64 -2.47 1.17
CA VAL A 204 -10.34 -2.74 2.58
C VAL A 204 -10.98 -4.06 3.01
N TYR A 205 -10.37 -4.76 3.97
CA TYR A 205 -10.99 -5.89 4.64
C TYR A 205 -11.64 -5.45 5.95
N ILE A 206 -12.96 -5.51 6.04
CA ILE A 206 -13.71 -5.03 7.20
C ILE A 206 -14.22 -6.21 8.03
N LYS A 207 -13.84 -6.24 9.30
CA LYS A 207 -14.50 -7.09 10.30
C LYS A 207 -15.77 -6.41 10.78
N VAL A 208 -16.93 -6.98 10.43
CA VAL A 208 -18.25 -6.41 10.74
C VAL A 208 -18.50 -6.40 12.25
N GLN A 209 -18.88 -5.23 12.76
CA GLN A 209 -19.20 -4.99 14.17
C GLN A 209 -20.70 -4.80 14.41
N SER A 210 -21.40 -4.11 13.51
CA SER A 210 -22.86 -3.95 13.58
C SER A 210 -23.46 -3.82 12.19
N VAL A 211 -24.74 -4.19 12.06
CA VAL A 211 -25.49 -4.16 10.80
C VAL A 211 -26.74 -3.32 11.03
N GLY A 212 -26.94 -2.31 10.19
CA GLY A 212 -28.13 -1.45 10.15
C GLY A 212 -29.01 -1.79 8.94
N THR A 213 -29.94 -0.90 8.61
CA THR A 213 -30.94 -1.13 7.54
C THR A 213 -30.34 -1.13 6.13
N ASN A 214 -29.36 -0.25 5.87
CA ASN A 214 -28.72 -0.08 4.56
C ASN A 214 -27.20 0.12 4.67
N SER A 215 -26.64 -0.19 5.83
CA SER A 215 -25.23 0.01 6.12
C SER A 215 -24.77 -0.97 7.18
N PHE A 216 -23.47 -1.18 7.27
CA PHE A 216 -22.84 -1.85 8.40
C PHE A 216 -21.64 -1.05 8.87
N THR A 217 -21.27 -1.23 10.13
CA THR A 217 -20.01 -0.72 10.66
C THR A 217 -19.05 -1.85 10.91
N GLY A 218 -17.76 -1.57 10.80
CA GLY A 218 -16.73 -2.54 11.13
C GLY A 218 -15.36 -1.90 11.18
N THR A 219 -14.36 -2.71 11.52
CA THR A 219 -12.98 -2.23 11.69
C THR A 219 -12.05 -2.85 10.68
N TRP A 220 -11.12 -2.03 10.20
CA TRP A 220 -9.94 -2.44 9.46
C TRP A 220 -8.74 -1.64 9.98
N MET A 221 -7.64 -2.32 10.31
CA MET A 221 -6.38 -1.65 10.67
C MET A 221 -6.51 -0.60 11.78
N GLY A 222 -7.31 -0.93 12.80
CA GLY A 222 -7.58 -0.06 13.96
C GLY A 222 -8.54 1.12 13.67
N LYS A 223 -9.03 1.25 12.44
CA LYS A 223 -9.96 2.30 12.02
C LYS A 223 -11.36 1.74 11.83
N THR A 224 -12.37 2.46 12.32
CA THR A 224 -13.78 2.11 12.13
C THR A 224 -14.33 2.77 10.88
N TYR A 225 -15.03 1.97 10.07
CA TYR A 225 -15.69 2.38 8.85
C TYR A 225 -17.20 2.19 8.98
N THR A 226 -17.96 3.09 8.36
CA THR A 226 -19.37 2.89 8.03
C THR A 226 -19.46 2.65 6.53
N VAL A 227 -20.01 1.50 6.16
CA VAL A 227 -20.16 1.09 4.76
C VAL A 227 -21.63 1.16 4.39
N TYR A 228 -21.97 2.00 3.42
CA TYR A 228 -23.32 2.10 2.87
C TYR A 228 -23.47 1.19 1.67
N ILE A 229 -24.63 0.53 1.61
CA ILE A 229 -25.07 -0.29 0.48
C ILE A 229 -26.07 0.52 -0.33
N THR A 230 -25.75 0.71 -1.61
CA THR A 230 -26.58 1.41 -2.59
C THR A 230 -27.29 0.41 -3.49
N GLN A 231 -28.22 0.87 -4.33
CA GLN A 231 -28.87 0.00 -5.32
C GLN A 231 -27.89 -0.63 -6.34
N ASN A 232 -26.73 -0.01 -6.54
CA ASN A 232 -25.70 -0.47 -7.47
C ASN A 232 -24.66 -1.39 -6.82
N THR A 233 -24.72 -1.57 -5.50
CA THR A 233 -23.79 -2.44 -4.78
C THR A 233 -24.04 -3.89 -5.21
N THR A 234 -22.97 -4.56 -5.61
CA THR A 234 -22.97 -6.01 -5.82
C THR A 234 -22.32 -6.69 -4.63
N CYS A 235 -22.77 -7.88 -4.25
CA CYS A 235 -22.07 -8.67 -3.26
C CYS A 235 -22.05 -10.15 -3.56
N GLU A 236 -20.99 -10.80 -3.13
CA GLU A 236 -20.78 -12.25 -3.24
C GLU A 236 -20.50 -12.78 -1.84
N ILE A 237 -21.50 -13.45 -1.25
CA ILE A 237 -21.46 -13.96 0.11
C ILE A 237 -21.59 -15.47 0.04
N ASN A 238 -20.56 -16.20 0.50
CA ASN A 238 -20.46 -17.66 0.40
C ASN A 238 -20.73 -18.17 -1.03
N ASP A 239 -20.06 -17.55 -2.02
CA ASP A 239 -20.19 -17.84 -3.45
C ASP A 239 -21.59 -17.60 -4.06
N VAL A 240 -22.49 -16.93 -3.32
CA VAL A 240 -23.82 -16.53 -3.80
C VAL A 240 -23.87 -15.02 -4.05
N LYS A 241 -24.38 -14.64 -5.22
CA LYS A 241 -24.48 -13.24 -5.65
C LYS A 241 -25.78 -12.59 -5.22
N TYR A 242 -25.70 -11.38 -4.66
CA TYR A 242 -26.83 -10.51 -4.34
C TYR A 242 -26.57 -9.08 -4.83
N TYR A 243 -27.63 -8.27 -4.87
CA TYR A 243 -27.61 -6.92 -5.43
C TYR A 243 -28.39 -5.96 -4.55
N GLY A 244 -27.92 -4.73 -4.47
CA GLY A 244 -28.60 -3.65 -3.76
C GLY A 244 -28.92 -4.01 -2.31
N SER A 245 -30.16 -3.74 -1.88
CA SER A 245 -30.64 -4.10 -0.56
C SER A 245 -30.67 -5.61 -0.27
N GLY A 246 -30.52 -6.47 -1.29
CA GLY A 246 -30.34 -7.91 -1.07
C GLY A 246 -29.05 -8.23 -0.31
N CYS A 247 -28.02 -7.39 -0.44
CA CYS A 247 -26.73 -7.59 0.21
C CYS A 247 -26.79 -7.46 1.74
N ILE A 248 -27.46 -6.43 2.26
CA ILE A 248 -27.46 -6.17 3.71
C ILE A 248 -28.07 -7.33 4.50
N ASN A 249 -29.05 -8.03 3.90
CA ASN A 249 -29.74 -9.16 4.53
C ASN A 249 -28.84 -10.40 4.72
N GLN A 250 -27.70 -10.44 4.04
CA GLN A 250 -26.74 -11.56 4.14
C GLN A 250 -25.56 -11.23 5.05
N ILE A 251 -25.39 -9.96 5.43
CA ILE A 251 -24.28 -9.50 6.25
C ILE A 251 -24.68 -9.66 7.72
N THR A 252 -23.81 -10.31 8.48
CA THR A 252 -23.98 -10.52 9.92
C THR A 252 -22.75 -10.05 10.67
N GLN A 253 -22.94 -9.74 11.96
CA GLN A 253 -21.85 -9.36 12.85
C GLN A 253 -20.78 -10.46 12.90
N GLY A 254 -19.51 -10.05 12.86
CA GLY A 254 -18.37 -10.96 12.92
C GLY A 254 -17.89 -11.46 11.55
N MET A 255 -18.62 -11.20 10.46
CA MET A 255 -18.12 -11.51 9.12
C MET A 255 -16.86 -10.70 8.79
N CYS A 256 -15.99 -11.30 7.98
CA CYS A 256 -14.88 -10.62 7.32
C CYS A 256 -15.30 -10.34 5.88
N LEU A 257 -15.30 -9.08 5.47
CA LEU A 257 -15.76 -8.64 4.17
C LEU A 257 -14.65 -7.88 3.44
N GLU A 258 -14.35 -8.26 2.20
CA GLU A 258 -13.70 -7.38 1.23
C GLU A 258 -14.72 -6.31 0.81
N VAL A 259 -14.35 -5.04 0.90
CA VAL A 259 -15.20 -3.92 0.48
C VAL A 259 -14.44 -3.07 -0.53
N LYS A 260 -14.99 -2.98 -1.74
CA LYS A 260 -14.50 -2.08 -2.79
C LYS A 260 -15.31 -0.79 -2.82
N SER A 261 -14.64 0.34 -2.85
CA SER A 261 -15.24 1.68 -2.87
C SER A 261 -14.45 2.65 -3.75
N GLN A 262 -15.10 3.70 -4.23
CA GLN A 262 -14.41 4.80 -4.91
C GLN A 262 -13.84 5.81 -3.92
N GLU A 263 -14.43 5.92 -2.73
CA GLU A 263 -13.88 6.74 -1.65
C GLU A 263 -12.52 6.21 -1.20
N ASP A 264 -11.63 7.14 -0.86
CA ASP A 264 -10.34 6.79 -0.32
C ASP A 264 -10.44 6.43 1.18
N PRO A 265 -10.22 5.17 1.56
CA PRO A 265 -10.29 4.73 2.95
C PRO A 265 -9.18 5.32 3.84
N ALA A 266 -8.16 5.98 3.28
CA ALA A 266 -7.19 6.73 4.07
C ALA A 266 -7.81 8.01 4.64
N THR A 267 -8.59 8.74 3.83
CA THR A 267 -9.13 10.06 4.19
C THR A 267 -10.60 10.03 4.60
N SER A 268 -11.34 8.96 4.26
CA SER A 268 -12.74 8.77 4.64
C SER A 268 -12.94 7.58 5.58
N ASN A 269 -13.94 7.69 6.44
CA ASN A 269 -14.46 6.59 7.27
C ASN A 269 -15.85 6.13 6.78
N VAL A 270 -16.39 6.81 5.77
CA VAL A 270 -17.67 6.50 5.15
C VAL A 270 -17.40 6.04 3.73
N LEU A 271 -17.79 4.81 3.42
CA LEU A 271 -17.54 4.17 2.13
C LEU A 271 -18.88 3.81 1.49
N ASN A 272 -19.07 4.13 0.22
CA ASN A 272 -20.18 3.59 -0.56
C ASN A 272 -19.67 2.35 -1.29
N ALA A 273 -20.20 1.18 -0.93
CA ALA A 273 -19.73 -0.06 -1.49
C ALA A 273 -20.12 -0.20 -2.97
N VAL A 274 -19.13 -0.47 -3.82
CA VAL A 274 -19.32 -0.89 -5.21
C VAL A 274 -19.45 -2.42 -5.28
N LYS A 275 -18.54 -3.13 -4.61
CA LYS A 275 -18.56 -4.59 -4.47
C LYS A 275 -18.25 -4.99 -3.02
N ILE A 276 -18.91 -6.04 -2.54
CA ILE A 276 -18.60 -6.69 -1.26
C ILE A 276 -18.37 -8.19 -1.50
N GLU A 277 -17.36 -8.78 -0.89
CA GLU A 277 -17.11 -10.23 -0.97
C GLU A 277 -16.86 -10.79 0.43
N SER A 278 -17.49 -11.92 0.77
CA SER A 278 -17.21 -12.59 2.04
C SER A 278 -15.86 -13.28 1.99
N GLU A 279 -15.03 -13.07 3.00
CA GLU A 279 -13.66 -13.58 3.03
C GLU A 279 -13.40 -14.44 4.27
N LYS A 280 -12.34 -15.25 4.18
CA LYS A 280 -11.88 -16.04 5.33
C LYS A 280 -11.48 -15.08 6.46
N GLN A 281 -11.83 -15.45 7.69
CA GLN A 281 -11.56 -14.63 8.89
C GLN A 281 -10.10 -14.18 9.02
N ALA A 282 -9.15 -14.99 8.53
CA ALA A 282 -7.72 -14.66 8.54
C ALA A 282 -7.40 -13.33 7.81
N LYS A 283 -8.17 -12.95 6.78
CA LYS A 283 -7.94 -11.69 6.03
C LYS A 283 -8.30 -10.43 6.83
N CYS A 284 -9.19 -10.55 7.82
CA CYS A 284 -9.54 -9.46 8.74
C CYS A 284 -8.88 -9.59 10.13
N LYS A 285 -8.00 -10.58 10.32
CA LYS A 285 -7.27 -10.76 11.58
C LYS A 285 -6.00 -9.92 11.57
N MET A 286 -5.66 -9.40 12.75
CA MET A 286 -4.39 -8.74 13.07
C MET A 286 -3.85 -9.26 14.38
#